data_AF-A0A1Y1VTM0-F1
#
_entry.id   AF-A0A1Y1VTM0-F1
#
_cell.length_a   1.000
_cell.length_b   1.000
_cell.length_c   1.000
_cell.angle_alpha   90.00
_cell.angle_beta   90.00
_cell.angle_gamma   90.00
#
_symmetry.space_group_name_H-M   'P 1'
#
loop_
_entity.id
_entity.type
_entity.pdbx_description
1 polymer ?
#
loop_
_entity_poly.entity_id
_entity_poly.type
_entity_poly.pdbx_seq_one_letter_code
_entity_poly.pdbx_strand_id
1 'polypeptide(L)'
;MCSRDNRPCTLQPHPGHRAFCLRAWQTDKNSHVVQRRWTRINVNSEPHPHSFYRNGSETRETWVTVAADSVNIKSGLEGLLGLKATGSSFSNFHLCENTTLQDADDRIFFTTVNTSIGVENISFDRIFFTTVNTSIGVENISFDRIFVGVRETTLDVFAHEDSTSTQATLCCTAGLILKRSPEVQDVYYALHNSHHFTTNLAHSNLPNAGSEITII
;
A
#
# COMPACT_ATOMS: atom_id res chain seq x y z
N MET A 1 -26.34 -29.08 -27.07
CA MET A 1 -27.09 -28.40 -25.99
C MET A 1 -27.06 -29.30 -24.76
N CYS A 2 -26.55 -28.84 -23.63
CA CYS A 2 -26.61 -29.56 -22.35
C CYS A 2 -27.35 -28.68 -21.34
N SER A 3 -28.25 -29.29 -20.55
CA SER A 3 -29.05 -28.58 -19.56
C SER A 3 -28.21 -28.16 -18.35
N ARG A 4 -28.48 -26.97 -17.79
CA ARG A 4 -28.05 -26.60 -16.44
C ARG A 4 -29.00 -27.25 -15.43
N ASP A 5 -28.74 -28.50 -15.06
CA ASP A 5 -29.58 -29.22 -14.12
C ASP A 5 -28.78 -29.61 -12.86
N ASN A 6 -28.80 -28.74 -11.85
CA ASN A 6 -27.95 -28.83 -10.66
C ASN A 6 -28.54 -29.78 -9.59
N ARG A 7 -29.02 -30.95 -10.02
CA ARG A 7 -29.66 -31.95 -9.14
C ARG A 7 -28.65 -33.00 -8.65
N PRO A 8 -28.75 -33.47 -7.39
CA PRO A 8 -27.85 -34.48 -6.87
C PRO A 8 -28.10 -35.83 -7.55
N CYS A 9 -27.09 -36.37 -8.24
CA CYS A 9 -27.16 -37.68 -8.88
C CYS A 9 -27.29 -38.81 -7.84
N THR A 10 -28.51 -39.30 -7.62
CA THR A 10 -28.80 -40.51 -6.83
C THR A 10 -28.37 -41.75 -7.62
N LEU A 11 -27.08 -42.10 -7.54
CA LEU A 11 -26.54 -43.34 -8.08
C LEU A 11 -27.01 -44.54 -7.25
N GLN A 12 -27.75 -45.46 -7.87
CA GLN A 12 -27.94 -46.80 -7.30
C GLN A 12 -26.62 -47.60 -7.40
N PRO A 13 -26.21 -48.32 -6.34
CA PRO A 13 -24.95 -49.04 -6.34
C PRO A 13 -25.05 -50.37 -7.09
N HIS A 14 -24.45 -50.46 -8.27
CA HIS A 14 -24.17 -51.75 -8.90
C HIS A 14 -22.99 -52.46 -8.20
N PRO A 15 -23.12 -53.76 -7.85
CA PRO A 15 -22.04 -54.51 -7.20
C PRO A 15 -20.93 -54.84 -8.20
N GLY A 16 -19.85 -54.06 -8.18
CA GLY A 16 -18.65 -54.33 -8.99
C GLY A 16 -17.65 -53.17 -9.05
N HIS A 17 -18.13 -51.93 -9.14
CA HIS A 17 -17.26 -50.75 -9.26
C HIS A 17 -17.14 -49.97 -7.95
N ARG A 18 -15.92 -49.93 -7.40
CA ARG A 18 -15.55 -48.96 -6.36
C ARG A 18 -15.38 -47.58 -7.00
N ALA A 19 -16.49 -46.92 -7.32
CA ALA A 19 -16.51 -45.52 -7.72
C ALA A 19 -16.16 -44.62 -6.52
N PHE A 20 -14.86 -44.52 -6.23
CA PHE A 20 -14.33 -43.68 -5.14
C PHE A 20 -14.49 -42.22 -5.56
N CYS A 21 -15.62 -41.62 -5.17
CA CYS A 21 -15.96 -40.25 -5.50
C CYS A 21 -15.08 -39.28 -4.70
N LEU A 22 -13.86 -39.06 -5.18
CA LEU A 22 -13.00 -37.97 -4.76
C LEU A 22 -13.69 -36.64 -5.12
N ARG A 23 -14.48 -36.10 -4.18
CA ARG A 23 -14.70 -34.66 -4.15
C ARG A 23 -13.34 -34.01 -4.06
N ALA A 24 -12.97 -33.22 -5.06
CA ALA A 24 -11.74 -32.44 -5.02
C ALA A 24 -11.85 -31.40 -3.90
N TRP A 25 -11.22 -31.67 -2.76
CA TRP A 25 -11.01 -30.70 -1.69
C TRP A 25 -9.94 -29.70 -2.12
N GLN A 26 -10.28 -28.87 -3.10
CA GLN A 26 -9.38 -27.86 -3.64
C GLN A 26 -9.44 -26.62 -2.76
N THR A 27 -8.69 -26.66 -1.66
CA THR A 27 -8.48 -25.51 -0.78
C THR A 27 -7.50 -24.53 -1.44
N ASP A 28 -7.88 -23.26 -1.57
CA ASP A 28 -7.00 -22.23 -2.12
C ASP A 28 -5.71 -22.10 -1.30
N LYS A 29 -4.58 -22.04 -1.99
CA LYS A 29 -3.27 -21.93 -1.34
C LYS A 29 -2.87 -20.47 -1.24
N ASN A 30 -2.80 -19.98 -0.02
CA ASN A 30 -2.42 -18.60 0.28
C ASN A 30 -0.98 -18.57 0.85
N SER A 31 -0.14 -17.73 0.25
CA SER A 31 1.24 -17.49 0.67
C SER A 31 1.46 -15.98 0.86
N HIS A 32 2.12 -15.58 1.95
CA HIS A 32 2.52 -14.20 2.23
C HIS A 32 4.04 -14.16 2.46
N VAL A 33 4.71 -13.24 1.78
CA VAL A 33 6.16 -13.04 1.84
C VAL A 33 6.46 -11.60 2.22
N VAL A 34 7.31 -11.42 3.23
CA VAL A 34 7.75 -10.11 3.75
C VAL A 34 9.26 -9.96 3.55
N GLN A 35 9.67 -9.20 2.55
CA GLN A 35 11.07 -8.87 2.28
C GLN A 35 11.46 -7.59 3.05
N ARG A 36 12.49 -7.69 3.90
CA ARG A 36 13.06 -6.56 4.63
C ARG A 36 14.25 -5.96 3.87
N ARG A 37 14.34 -4.63 3.79
CA ARG A 37 15.42 -3.95 3.06
C ARG A 37 16.77 -4.05 3.78
N TRP A 38 17.73 -4.72 3.15
CA TRP A 38 19.16 -4.64 3.47
C TRP A 38 19.87 -3.74 2.46
N THR A 39 20.55 -2.71 2.94
CA THR A 39 21.37 -1.81 2.12
C THR A 39 22.84 -2.17 2.34
N ARG A 40 23.62 -2.26 1.26
CA ARG A 40 25.05 -2.55 1.33
C ARG A 40 25.79 -1.38 2.00
N ILE A 41 26.78 -1.68 2.83
CA ILE A 41 27.63 -0.64 3.44
C ILE A 41 28.66 -0.20 2.41
N ASN A 42 28.81 1.10 2.20
CA ASN A 42 29.92 1.64 1.41
C ASN A 42 31.07 2.04 2.34
N VAL A 43 32.30 1.70 1.96
CA VAL A 43 33.54 2.02 2.68
C VAL A 43 34.47 2.70 1.68
N ASN A 44 34.93 3.92 1.99
CA ASN A 44 35.67 4.77 1.04
C ASN A 44 34.93 4.95 -0.30
N SER A 45 33.62 5.18 -0.22
CA SER A 45 32.63 5.20 -1.32
C SER A 45 32.37 3.86 -2.03
N GLU A 46 33.24 2.86 -1.90
CA GLU A 46 33.10 1.56 -2.57
C GLU A 46 32.15 0.57 -1.84
N PRO A 47 31.35 -0.23 -2.56
CA PRO A 47 30.38 -1.16 -1.97
C PRO A 47 31.07 -2.38 -1.31
N HIS A 48 30.96 -2.53 0.02
CA HIS A 48 31.60 -3.63 0.75
C HIS A 48 31.07 -5.01 0.30
N PRO A 49 31.93 -6.01 0.01
CA PRO A 49 31.52 -7.24 -0.68
C PRO A 49 30.47 -8.08 0.06
N HIS A 50 30.44 -8.05 1.39
CA HIS A 50 29.57 -8.91 2.20
C HIS A 50 28.96 -8.25 3.46
N SER A 51 28.98 -6.90 3.57
CA SER A 51 28.45 -6.20 4.75
C SER A 51 27.28 -5.28 4.40
N PHE A 52 26.25 -5.32 5.24
CA PHE A 52 24.95 -4.69 5.03
C PHE A 52 24.41 -4.11 6.33
N TYR A 53 23.58 -3.08 6.22
CA TYR A 53 22.80 -2.52 7.32
C TYR A 53 21.31 -2.44 6.92
N ARG A 54 20.43 -2.39 7.92
CA ARG A 54 19.00 -2.21 7.69
C ARG A 54 18.69 -0.72 7.61
N ASN A 55 18.31 -0.24 6.42
CA ASN A 55 17.97 1.16 6.20
C ASN A 55 16.45 1.33 6.24
N GLY A 56 15.94 1.88 7.34
CA GLY A 56 14.52 2.10 7.59
C GLY A 56 13.74 0.85 8.04
N SER A 57 12.47 1.11 8.40
CA SER A 57 11.44 0.10 8.68
C SER A 57 11.02 -0.70 7.45
N GLU A 58 11.19 -0.10 6.27
CA GLU A 58 10.64 -0.48 4.96
C GLU A 58 10.64 -2.00 4.66
N THR A 59 9.47 -2.53 4.32
CA THR A 59 9.28 -3.88 3.77
C THR A 59 8.58 -3.85 2.41
N ARG A 60 8.93 -4.83 1.58
CA ARG A 60 8.20 -5.20 0.37
C ARG A 60 7.40 -6.45 0.68
N GLU A 61 6.12 -6.42 0.37
CA GLU A 61 5.18 -7.47 0.75
C GLU A 61 4.55 -8.07 -0.52
N THR A 62 4.38 -9.39 -0.56
CA THR A 62 3.64 -10.06 -1.64
C THR A 62 2.73 -11.13 -1.08
N TRP A 63 1.46 -11.09 -1.49
CA TRP A 63 0.47 -12.14 -1.27
C TRP A 63 0.22 -12.86 -2.59
N VAL A 64 0.23 -14.19 -2.55
CA VAL A 64 -0.09 -15.06 -3.68
C VAL A 64 -1.19 -16.02 -3.25
N THR A 65 -2.34 -15.94 -3.94
CA THR A 65 -3.44 -16.89 -3.81
C THR A 65 -3.48 -17.74 -5.07
N VAL A 66 -3.30 -19.05 -4.92
CA VAL A 66 -3.41 -20.03 -6.02
C VAL A 66 -4.69 -20.84 -5.82
N ALA A 67 -5.63 -20.65 -6.74
CA ALA A 67 -6.90 -21.36 -6.81
C ALA A 67 -6.83 -22.51 -7.84
N ALA A 68 -7.99 -23.01 -8.28
CA ALA A 68 -8.08 -24.12 -9.23
C ALA A 68 -7.70 -23.76 -10.67
N ASP A 69 -8.01 -22.53 -11.07
CA ASP A 69 -7.96 -22.03 -12.45
C ASP A 69 -7.18 -20.70 -12.59
N SER A 70 -6.73 -20.14 -11.46
CA SER A 70 -6.29 -18.75 -11.38
C SER A 70 -5.21 -18.56 -10.30
N VAL A 71 -4.37 -17.54 -10.51
CA VAL A 71 -3.34 -17.10 -9.58
C VAL A 71 -3.53 -15.60 -9.38
N ASN A 72 -3.90 -15.18 -8.17
CA ASN A 72 -3.98 -13.77 -7.81
C ASN A 72 -2.69 -13.36 -7.09
N ILE A 73 -2.01 -12.33 -7.60
CA ILE A 73 -0.81 -11.77 -6.97
C ILE A 73 -1.10 -10.32 -6.59
N LYS A 74 -0.88 -10.01 -5.31
CA LYS A 74 -0.94 -8.65 -4.77
C LYS A 74 0.43 -8.30 -4.22
N SER A 75 1.04 -7.21 -4.69
CA SER A 75 2.32 -6.71 -4.15
C SER A 75 2.16 -5.34 -3.51
N GLY A 76 2.96 -5.05 -2.48
CA GLY A 76 2.88 -3.84 -1.68
C GLY A 76 4.20 -3.35 -1.08
N LEU A 77 4.12 -2.18 -0.46
CA LEU A 77 5.22 -1.47 0.20
C LEU A 77 4.72 -0.97 1.56
N GLU A 78 5.43 -1.32 2.62
CA GLU A 78 5.15 -0.96 4.01
C GLU A 78 6.37 -0.32 4.68
N GLY A 79 6.17 0.41 5.78
CA GLY A 79 7.21 1.00 6.60
C GLY A 79 7.93 2.20 5.96
N LEU A 80 7.41 2.75 4.87
CA LEU A 80 7.95 3.96 4.23
C LEU A 80 7.50 5.20 5.01
N LEU A 81 8.44 5.82 5.72
CA LEU A 81 8.25 7.06 6.46
C LEU A 81 8.47 8.26 5.54
N GLY A 82 7.52 9.21 5.53
CA GLY A 82 7.62 10.45 4.75
C GLY A 82 7.25 11.66 5.60
N LEU A 83 8.07 12.71 5.54
CA LEU A 83 7.80 14.01 6.18
C LEU A 83 8.00 15.12 5.14
N LYS A 84 7.02 16.01 5.00
CA LYS A 84 7.23 17.34 4.42
C LYS A 84 6.87 18.40 5.46
N ALA A 85 7.76 19.38 5.64
CA ALA A 85 7.64 20.40 6.69
C ALA A 85 6.73 21.58 6.30
N THR A 86 6.46 21.71 5.00
CA THR A 86 5.68 22.75 4.32
C THR A 86 5.15 22.15 3.00
N GLY A 87 4.27 22.85 2.28
CA GLY A 87 3.67 22.36 1.03
C GLY A 87 2.56 21.34 1.25
N SER A 88 1.85 21.46 2.37
CA SER A 88 0.55 20.82 2.57
C SER A 88 -0.39 21.82 3.24
N SER A 89 -1.59 21.94 2.70
CA SER A 89 -2.69 22.68 3.32
C SER A 89 -3.84 21.74 3.68
N PHE A 90 -4.81 22.28 4.41
CA PHE A 90 -6.15 21.71 4.58
C PHE A 90 -7.09 22.81 5.03
N SER A 91 -7.93 23.26 4.12
CA SER A 91 -8.90 24.34 4.31
C SER A 91 -10.19 24.05 3.54
N ASN A 92 -11.25 24.85 3.75
CA ASN A 92 -12.52 24.73 3.02
C ASN A 92 -13.18 23.33 3.14
N PHE A 93 -13.03 22.67 4.29
CA PHE A 93 -13.75 21.44 4.62
C PHE A 93 -15.17 21.72 5.15
N HIS A 94 -16.02 20.70 5.21
CA HIS A 94 -17.39 20.85 5.68
C HIS A 94 -17.43 21.28 7.17
N LEU A 95 -18.09 22.41 7.44
CA LEU A 95 -18.30 22.95 8.78
C LEU A 95 -19.65 22.48 9.34
N CYS A 96 -19.63 21.94 10.55
CA CYS A 96 -20.83 21.58 11.32
C CYS A 96 -20.64 21.93 12.81
N GLU A 97 -21.65 21.66 13.64
CA GLU A 97 -21.64 21.89 15.09
C GLU A 97 -20.47 21.23 15.87
N ASN A 98 -19.82 20.22 15.28
CA ASN A 98 -18.68 19.50 15.87
C ASN A 98 -17.32 19.96 15.30
N THR A 99 -17.30 20.95 14.39
CA THR A 99 -16.07 21.39 13.72
C THR A 99 -15.31 22.42 14.56
N THR A 100 -14.21 21.99 15.17
CA THR A 100 -13.28 22.86 15.93
C THR A 100 -11.95 23.10 15.20
N LEU A 101 -11.63 22.27 14.21
CA LEU A 101 -10.44 22.40 13.38
C LEU A 101 -10.45 23.73 12.62
N GLN A 102 -9.31 24.41 12.60
CA GLN A 102 -9.10 25.63 11.83
C GLN A 102 -8.55 25.28 10.44
N ASP A 103 -8.85 26.12 9.45
CA ASP A 103 -8.17 26.08 8.15
C ASP A 103 -6.65 26.29 8.32
N ALA A 104 -5.86 25.54 7.56
CA ALA A 104 -4.40 25.62 7.57
C ALA A 104 -3.86 25.72 6.14
N ASP A 105 -3.39 26.90 5.73
CA ASP A 105 -2.84 27.12 4.39
C ASP A 105 -1.41 26.60 4.22
N ASP A 106 -0.69 26.36 5.31
CA ASP A 106 0.51 25.51 5.34
C ASP A 106 0.61 24.74 6.68
N ARG A 107 1.18 23.54 6.65
CA ARG A 107 1.41 22.68 7.81
C ARG A 107 2.46 21.59 7.54
N ILE A 108 3.05 21.09 8.61
CA ILE A 108 3.81 19.83 8.59
C ILE A 108 2.85 18.69 8.22
N PHE A 109 3.20 17.91 7.19
CA PHE A 109 2.55 16.64 6.87
C PHE A 109 3.56 15.51 7.06
N PHE A 110 3.42 14.81 8.19
CA PHE A 110 4.13 13.56 8.48
C PHE A 110 3.20 12.37 8.27
N THR A 111 3.72 11.31 7.66
CA THR A 111 2.96 10.09 7.45
C THR A 111 3.85 8.86 7.46
N THR A 112 3.29 7.76 7.96
CA THR A 112 3.87 6.42 7.82
C THR A 112 2.99 5.61 6.88
N VAL A 113 3.58 5.11 5.80
CA VAL A 113 2.98 4.08 4.96
C VAL A 113 3.01 2.75 5.73
N ASN A 114 1.89 2.29 6.28
CA ASN A 114 1.75 1.00 6.97
C ASN A 114 0.75 0.08 6.22
N THR A 115 0.89 -1.25 6.32
CA THR A 115 0.13 -2.25 5.54
C THR A 115 -0.19 -3.53 6.33
N SER A 116 -0.53 -4.66 5.67
CA SER A 116 -0.67 -6.04 6.20
C SER A 116 -1.56 -6.25 7.45
N ILE A 117 -2.81 -6.74 7.42
CA ILE A 117 -3.72 -7.38 6.42
C ILE A 117 -5.18 -6.97 6.83
N GLY A 118 -6.34 -7.31 6.24
CA GLY A 118 -6.80 -8.23 5.17
C GLY A 118 -8.34 -8.10 5.01
N VAL A 119 -9.06 -9.08 4.38
CA VAL A 119 -10.54 -9.10 4.31
C VAL A 119 -11.21 -10.39 4.84
N GLU A 120 -11.84 -10.28 6.00
CA GLU A 120 -13.28 -10.50 6.15
C GLU A 120 -13.79 -9.45 7.16
N ASN A 121 -14.79 -8.65 6.76
CA ASN A 121 -15.13 -7.34 7.35
C ASN A 121 -14.05 -6.26 7.12
N ILE A 122 -14.51 -5.00 6.99
CA ILE A 122 -13.66 -3.87 6.57
C ILE A 122 -12.94 -3.26 7.78
N SER A 123 -11.62 -3.08 7.65
CA SER A 123 -10.81 -2.12 8.43
C SER A 123 -9.97 -1.31 7.44
N PHE A 124 -9.71 -0.03 7.72
CA PHE A 124 -9.59 1.00 6.68
C PHE A 124 -8.16 1.52 6.45
N ASP A 125 -7.15 0.81 6.97
CA ASP A 125 -5.93 1.45 7.48
C ASP A 125 -4.60 1.03 6.81
N ARG A 126 -4.64 0.35 5.64
CA ARG A 126 -3.46 -0.38 5.10
C ARG A 126 -3.22 -0.20 3.58
N ILE A 127 -2.01 0.25 3.22
CA ILE A 127 -1.48 0.46 1.84
C ILE A 127 -0.96 -0.89 1.27
N PHE A 128 -0.08 -0.98 0.27
CA PHE A 128 -0.53 -1.07 -1.12
C PHE A 128 -0.96 -2.50 -1.44
N PHE A 129 -1.97 -2.62 -2.31
CA PHE A 129 -2.05 -3.78 -3.20
C PHE A 129 -2.00 -3.30 -4.64
N THR A 130 -1.02 -3.81 -5.38
CA THR A 130 -1.01 -3.84 -6.84
C THR A 130 -1.49 -5.23 -7.24
N THR A 131 -2.74 -5.33 -7.72
CA THR A 131 -3.23 -6.53 -8.41
C THR A 131 -2.56 -6.57 -9.78
N VAL A 132 -1.85 -7.65 -10.10
CA VAL A 132 -1.15 -7.77 -11.39
C VAL A 132 -1.90 -8.67 -12.36
N ASN A 133 -2.01 -8.24 -13.62
CA ASN A 133 -2.61 -9.05 -14.68
C ASN A 133 -1.72 -10.23 -15.08
N THR A 134 -1.93 -11.39 -14.45
CA THR A 134 -1.19 -12.64 -14.72
C THR A 134 -1.49 -13.29 -16.08
N SER A 135 -2.42 -12.73 -16.89
CA SER A 135 -2.79 -13.30 -18.20
C SER A 135 -1.65 -13.31 -19.22
N ILE A 136 -0.59 -12.55 -18.99
CA ILE A 136 0.63 -12.52 -19.82
C ILE A 136 1.69 -13.55 -19.40
N GLY A 137 1.41 -14.39 -18.40
CA GLY A 137 2.41 -15.27 -17.77
C GLY A 137 3.11 -14.56 -16.60
N VAL A 138 3.31 -15.28 -15.49
CA VAL A 138 3.92 -14.73 -14.26
C VAL A 138 5.41 -14.44 -14.46
N GLU A 139 6.06 -15.27 -15.27
CA GLU A 139 7.46 -15.16 -15.69
C GLU A 139 7.76 -13.94 -16.55
N ASN A 140 6.74 -13.34 -17.19
CA ASN A 140 6.89 -12.15 -18.04
C ASN A 140 6.65 -10.82 -17.29
N ILE A 141 6.30 -10.88 -15.99
CA ILE A 141 6.03 -9.71 -15.14
C ILE A 141 7.32 -9.29 -14.42
N SER A 142 7.78 -8.07 -14.67
CA SER A 142 8.93 -7.49 -13.97
C SER A 142 8.52 -6.88 -12.62
N PHE A 143 8.25 -7.74 -11.63
CA PHE A 143 7.82 -7.32 -10.29
C PHE A 143 8.78 -6.32 -9.61
N ASP A 144 10.08 -6.40 -9.89
CA ASP A 144 11.08 -5.47 -9.35
C ASP A 144 10.97 -4.09 -9.98
N ARG A 145 10.77 -4.00 -11.31
CA ARG A 145 10.50 -2.75 -12.01
C ARG A 145 9.22 -2.08 -11.51
N ILE A 146 8.16 -2.86 -11.32
CA ILE A 146 6.88 -2.37 -10.80
C ILE A 146 7.07 -1.84 -9.37
N PHE A 147 7.73 -2.59 -8.48
CA PHE A 147 7.98 -2.16 -7.10
C PHE A 147 8.81 -0.87 -7.02
N VAL A 148 9.90 -0.78 -7.80
CA VAL A 148 10.72 0.44 -7.88
C VAL A 148 9.90 1.62 -8.41
N GLY A 149 9.18 1.45 -9.52
CA GLY A 149 8.36 2.50 -10.12
C GLY A 149 7.22 2.98 -9.20
N VAL A 150 6.58 2.08 -8.43
CA VAL A 150 5.58 2.44 -7.41
C VAL A 150 6.20 3.26 -6.28
N ARG A 151 7.34 2.80 -5.75
CA ARG A 151 8.05 3.48 -4.65
C ARG A 151 8.56 4.86 -5.07
N GLU A 152 9.15 4.97 -6.25
CA GLU A 152 9.64 6.22 -6.83
C GLU A 152 8.49 7.17 -7.10
N THR A 153 7.40 6.72 -7.76
CA THR A 153 6.20 7.56 -7.99
C THR A 153 5.59 8.06 -6.67
N THR A 154 5.62 7.24 -5.62
CA THR A 154 5.10 7.64 -4.30
C THR A 154 5.94 8.73 -3.64
N LEU A 155 7.27 8.65 -3.73
CA LEU A 155 8.16 9.67 -3.18
C LEU A 155 8.20 10.95 -4.02
N ASP A 156 8.20 10.80 -5.35
CA ASP A 156 8.13 11.87 -6.35
C ASP A 156 6.92 12.78 -6.11
N VAL A 157 5.72 12.20 -6.04
CA VAL A 157 4.46 12.95 -5.86
C VAL A 157 4.33 13.50 -4.43
N PHE A 158 4.78 12.78 -3.40
CA PHE A 158 4.81 13.28 -2.02
C PHE A 158 5.71 14.52 -1.86
N ALA A 159 6.88 14.51 -2.50
CA ALA A 159 7.82 15.62 -2.46
C ALA A 159 7.31 16.84 -3.25
N HIS A 160 6.88 16.63 -4.50
CA HIS A 160 6.62 17.73 -5.44
C HIS A 160 5.21 18.34 -5.40
N GLU A 161 4.15 17.62 -5.01
CA GLU A 161 2.78 18.17 -4.99
C GLU A 161 2.51 19.02 -3.74
N ASP A 162 1.95 20.21 -3.93
CA ASP A 162 1.35 21.01 -2.85
C ASP A 162 0.04 20.35 -2.41
N SER A 163 0.09 19.66 -1.27
CA SER A 163 -0.94 18.73 -0.82
C SER A 163 -2.11 19.44 -0.16
N THR A 164 -3.10 19.86 -0.96
CA THR A 164 -4.39 20.45 -0.51
C THR A 164 -5.23 19.51 0.36
N SER A 165 -5.02 18.20 0.20
CA SER A 165 -5.49 17.17 1.10
C SER A 165 -4.70 15.89 0.86
N THR A 166 -4.60 15.03 1.88
CA THR A 166 -4.01 13.70 1.74
C THR A 166 -4.68 12.93 0.61
N GLN A 167 -6.01 12.99 0.52
CA GLN A 167 -6.84 12.32 -0.49
C GLN A 167 -6.50 12.76 -1.93
N ALA A 168 -6.22 14.05 -2.16
CA ALA A 168 -5.81 14.55 -3.47
C ALA A 168 -4.46 13.97 -3.92
N THR A 169 -3.44 14.01 -3.04
CA THR A 169 -2.12 13.42 -3.29
C THR A 169 -2.24 11.91 -3.54
N LEU A 170 -3.06 11.19 -2.76
CA LEU A 170 -3.30 9.76 -2.97
C LEU A 170 -3.90 9.44 -4.35
N CYS A 171 -4.93 10.19 -4.76
CA CYS A 171 -5.60 10.01 -6.05
C CYS A 171 -4.65 10.29 -7.22
N CYS A 172 -3.88 11.38 -7.16
CA CYS A 172 -2.88 11.73 -8.18
C CYS A 172 -1.83 10.60 -8.32
N THR A 173 -1.27 10.15 -7.20
CA THR A 173 -0.21 9.13 -7.20
C THR A 173 -0.71 7.78 -7.73
N ALA A 174 -1.91 7.34 -7.33
CA ALA A 174 -2.52 6.12 -7.86
C ALA A 174 -2.74 6.18 -9.38
N GLY A 175 -3.26 7.31 -9.87
CA GLY A 175 -3.45 7.56 -11.30
C GLY A 175 -2.14 7.61 -12.09
N LEU A 176 -1.03 8.02 -11.46
CA LEU A 176 0.31 7.99 -12.08
C LEU A 176 0.91 6.58 -12.09
N ILE A 177 0.72 5.78 -11.04
CA ILE A 177 1.17 4.38 -10.99
C ILE A 177 0.53 3.56 -12.11
N LEU A 178 -0.80 3.64 -12.26
CA LEU A 178 -1.56 2.95 -13.31
C LEU A 178 -1.10 3.35 -14.73
N LYS A 179 -0.74 4.62 -14.94
CA LYS A 179 -0.17 5.10 -16.22
C LYS A 179 1.27 4.62 -16.46
N ARG A 180 2.09 4.53 -15.42
CA ARG A 180 3.52 4.14 -15.50
C ARG A 180 3.72 2.62 -15.57
N SER A 181 2.77 1.80 -15.12
CA SER A 181 2.88 0.32 -15.07
C SER A 181 1.61 -0.39 -15.56
N PRO A 182 1.45 -0.62 -16.89
CA PRO A 182 0.24 -1.22 -17.47
C PRO A 182 -0.12 -2.63 -17.01
N GLU A 183 0.80 -3.36 -16.38
CA GLU A 183 0.51 -4.66 -15.76
C GLU A 183 -0.36 -4.55 -14.48
N VAL A 184 -0.43 -3.35 -13.88
CA VAL A 184 -1.17 -3.06 -12.64
C VAL A 184 -2.63 -2.77 -12.95
N GLN A 185 -3.53 -3.55 -12.33
CA GLN A 185 -4.98 -3.39 -12.49
C GLN A 185 -5.56 -2.40 -11.47
N ASP A 186 -5.16 -2.54 -10.20
CA ASP A 186 -5.65 -1.74 -9.08
C ASP A 186 -4.49 -1.13 -8.27
N VAL A 187 -4.76 -0.01 -7.59
CA VAL A 187 -3.83 0.62 -6.63
C VAL A 187 -4.62 1.08 -5.41
N TYR A 188 -4.21 0.64 -4.22
CA TYR A 188 -4.86 0.97 -2.95
C TYR A 188 -3.96 1.83 -2.04
N TYR A 189 -4.53 2.86 -1.41
CA TYR A 189 -3.86 3.69 -0.41
C TYR A 189 -4.73 3.89 0.84
N ALA A 190 -4.06 4.07 1.98
CA ALA A 190 -4.60 4.35 3.32
C ALA A 190 -3.48 4.91 4.22
N LEU A 191 -3.21 6.21 4.14
CA LEU A 191 -2.13 6.86 4.91
C LEU A 191 -2.59 7.20 6.32
N HIS A 192 -1.77 6.89 7.33
CA HIS A 192 -1.93 7.48 8.65
C HIS A 192 -1.39 8.91 8.63
N ASN A 193 -2.27 9.90 8.81
CA ASN A 193 -1.88 11.31 8.93
C ASN A 193 -1.41 11.57 10.37
N SER A 194 -0.09 11.59 10.57
CA SER A 194 0.51 11.79 11.88
C SER A 194 0.53 13.29 12.20
N HIS A 195 -0.40 13.75 13.04
CA HIS A 195 -0.56 15.17 13.31
C HIS A 195 0.59 15.76 14.17
N HIS A 196 1.24 16.80 13.64
CA HIS A 196 2.18 17.65 14.38
C HIS A 196 1.53 19.01 14.63
N PHE A 197 1.10 19.27 15.87
CA PHE A 197 0.52 20.54 16.28
C PHE A 197 1.60 21.50 16.81
N THR A 198 1.48 22.79 16.50
CA THR A 198 2.27 23.85 17.15
C THR A 198 1.78 24.06 18.58
N THR A 199 2.70 24.38 19.49
CA THR A 199 2.36 24.68 20.90
C THR A 199 2.26 26.19 21.10
N ASN A 200 1.12 26.70 21.57
CA ASN A 200 0.96 28.13 21.83
C ASN A 200 1.82 28.58 23.04
N LEU A 201 2.90 29.31 22.77
CA LEU A 201 3.83 29.83 23.80
C LEU A 201 3.53 31.28 24.25
N ALA A 202 2.37 31.85 23.88
CA ALA A 202 1.99 33.20 24.25
C ALA A 202 1.95 33.42 25.78
N HIS A 203 1.69 32.37 26.57
CA HIS A 203 1.76 32.43 28.03
C HIS A 203 3.16 32.77 28.60
N SER A 204 4.21 32.61 27.79
CA SER A 204 5.60 32.98 28.09
C SER A 204 6.05 34.23 27.34
N ASN A 205 5.16 34.90 26.60
CA ASN A 205 5.46 35.98 25.65
C ASN A 205 6.47 35.58 24.54
N LEU A 206 6.45 34.31 24.11
CA LEU A 206 7.31 33.80 23.03
C LEU A 206 6.49 33.56 21.74
N PRO A 207 7.02 33.93 20.55
CA PRO A 207 6.40 33.57 19.28
C PRO A 207 6.54 32.06 19.01
N ASN A 208 5.48 31.44 18.49
CA ASN A 208 5.50 30.07 17.98
C ASN A 208 4.34 29.81 16.99
N ALA A 209 4.11 30.76 16.08
CA ALA A 209 3.01 30.72 15.11
C ALA A 209 3.56 30.84 13.67
N GLY A 210 3.08 29.96 12.78
CA GLY A 210 3.43 29.99 11.36
C GLY A 210 4.94 29.93 11.08
N SER A 211 5.39 30.77 10.15
CA SER A 211 6.74 30.81 9.62
C SER A 211 7.75 31.63 10.44
N GLU A 212 7.36 32.19 11.59
CA GLU A 212 8.27 32.98 12.45
C GLU A 212 9.29 32.14 13.25
N ILE A 213 9.28 30.80 13.07
CA ILE A 213 10.17 29.86 13.76
C ILE A 213 11.60 29.99 13.21
N THR A 214 12.37 30.92 13.78
CA THR A 214 13.82 30.94 13.64
C THR A 214 14.41 29.85 14.55
N ILE A 215 14.86 28.75 13.96
CA ILE A 215 15.62 27.71 14.68
C ILE A 215 17.01 28.29 14.99
N ILE A 216 17.34 28.36 16.29
CA ILE A 216 18.61 28.89 16.84
C ILE A 216 19.56 27.72 17.14
#